data_AF-A0A1Q5GZ09-F1
#
_entry.id   AF-A0A1Q5GZ09-F1
#
_cell.length_a   1.000
_cell.length_b   1.000
_cell.length_c   1.000
_cell.angle_alpha   90.00
_cell.angle_beta   90.00
_cell.angle_gamma   90.00
#
_symmetry.space_group_name_H-M   'P 1'
#
loop_
_entity.id
_entity.type
_entity.pdbx_description
1 polymer ?
#
loop_
_entity_poly.entity_id
_entity_poly.type
_entity_poly.pdbx_seq_one_letter_code
_entity_poly.pdbx_strand_id
1 'polypeptide(L)'
;MSDTTTGSAGTEGNDSYGHKPFKRSRSHFADRITADGRHGWPVEAGRYRLVVSRACPWASRALVSRRLLGLEDALSLAVADPIQDDRSWRFTLDPDGKDPVLGIHHLSEAYDAREHGYPGGVSVPAVVDVPSGKLVTNDYQQLTLDLATEWTALHRPGAPDLYPEPLRAEIDEVMEGVYRDVNNGVYKAGFASSQQEYDEAYEALFARLDQVSARLADRRYLVGDTITEADIRLFTTLVRFDPVYHGHFKCNRNKLTEDPVLWAYARDLYQTPGFGDTVDFDHIKRHYYQVHTGINPTGIVPLGPDLSGWTTPHHREQLGGRPFGDGTPPGPVPPGEQAPPAATF
;
A
#
# COMPACT_ATOMS: atom_id res chain seq x y z
N MET A 1 47.07 -14.02 15.28
CA MET A 1 46.64 -12.74 14.68
C MET A 1 45.64 -13.06 13.58
N SER A 2 44.41 -12.56 13.79
CA SER A 2 43.33 -12.33 12.82
C SER A 2 42.96 -13.46 11.88
N ASP A 3 42.09 -14.35 12.37
CA ASP A 3 41.18 -15.09 11.50
C ASP A 3 39.99 -14.15 11.21
N THR A 4 39.84 -13.77 9.94
CA THR A 4 38.88 -12.75 9.51
C THR A 4 37.65 -13.50 9.01
N THR A 5 36.66 -13.70 9.89
CA THR A 5 35.37 -14.27 9.52
C THR A 5 34.59 -13.21 8.74
N THR A 6 34.63 -13.28 7.41
CA THR A 6 33.72 -12.56 6.53
C THR A 6 32.32 -13.17 6.66
N GLY A 7 31.50 -12.59 7.54
CA GLY A 7 30.07 -12.86 7.57
C GLY A 7 29.42 -12.21 6.34
N SER A 8 28.91 -13.01 5.41
CA SER A 8 27.99 -12.50 4.39
C SER A 8 26.67 -12.16 5.07
N ALA A 9 26.24 -10.90 4.97
CA ALA A 9 24.85 -10.54 5.22
C ALA A 9 24.03 -11.10 4.05
N GLY A 10 23.56 -12.34 4.19
CA GLY A 10 22.69 -12.97 3.21
C GLY A 10 21.36 -12.21 3.14
N THR A 11 20.89 -11.95 1.92
CA THR A 11 19.49 -11.63 1.63
C THR A 11 18.63 -12.79 2.11
N GLU A 12 18.04 -12.66 3.28
CA GLU A 12 17.20 -13.71 3.86
C GLU A 12 15.90 -13.83 3.07
N GLY A 13 15.61 -15.04 2.60
CA GLY A 13 14.48 -15.33 1.74
C GLY A 13 13.14 -15.31 2.50
N ASN A 14 12.06 -15.54 1.77
CA ASN A 14 10.70 -15.51 2.33
C ASN A 14 10.42 -16.65 3.34
N ASP A 15 11.30 -17.64 3.42
CA ASP A 15 11.29 -18.71 4.41
C ASP A 15 11.70 -18.23 5.81
N SER A 16 12.37 -17.08 5.92
CA SER A 16 12.82 -16.52 7.21
C SER A 16 11.70 -15.84 8.02
N TYR A 17 10.56 -15.53 7.40
CA TYR A 17 9.44 -14.86 8.06
C TYR A 17 8.89 -15.70 9.21
N GLY A 18 8.74 -15.10 10.39
CA GLY A 18 8.30 -15.79 11.62
C GLY A 18 9.43 -16.50 12.38
N HIS A 19 10.66 -16.45 11.89
CA HIS A 19 11.83 -17.06 12.55
C HIS A 19 12.84 -16.06 13.12
N LYS A 20 12.62 -14.76 12.89
CA LYS A 20 13.47 -13.68 13.41
C LYS A 20 12.67 -12.45 13.84
N PRO A 21 13.21 -11.63 14.76
CA PRO A 21 12.57 -10.39 15.16
C PRO A 21 12.29 -9.50 13.94
N PHE A 22 11.02 -9.15 13.77
CA PHE A 22 10.60 -8.31 12.66
C PHE A 22 11.00 -6.85 12.87
N LYS A 23 11.84 -6.32 11.98
CA LYS A 23 12.19 -4.91 11.92
C LYS A 23 12.07 -4.40 10.49
N ARG A 24 11.28 -3.35 10.28
CA ARG A 24 11.15 -2.70 8.98
C ARG A 24 12.34 -1.75 8.73
N SER A 25 12.99 -1.90 7.59
CA SER A 25 14.04 -0.99 7.13
C SER A 25 13.47 0.36 6.70
N ARG A 26 14.26 1.42 6.88
CA ARG A 26 13.97 2.74 6.27
C ARG A 26 14.28 2.69 4.77
N SER A 27 13.64 3.54 4.00
CA SER A 27 13.93 3.68 2.56
C SER A 27 15.34 4.23 2.35
N HIS A 28 16.11 3.54 1.51
CA HIS A 28 17.46 3.96 1.09
C HIS A 28 17.39 4.97 -0.05
N PHE A 29 16.51 4.72 -1.03
CA PHE A 29 16.28 5.62 -2.16
C PHE A 29 15.17 6.62 -1.81
N ALA A 30 15.58 7.72 -1.17
CA ALA A 30 14.70 8.74 -0.63
C ALA A 30 14.75 10.08 -1.41
N ASP A 31 15.22 10.06 -2.66
CA ASP A 31 15.10 11.22 -3.54
C ASP A 31 13.61 11.60 -3.70
N ARG A 32 13.32 12.89 -3.84
CA ARG A 32 11.96 13.39 -4.05
C ARG A 32 11.78 13.88 -5.47
N ILE A 33 10.59 13.63 -6.04
CA ILE A 33 10.19 14.22 -7.33
C ILE A 33 9.41 15.49 -6.99
N THR A 34 9.98 16.64 -7.33
CA THR A 34 9.54 17.95 -6.81
C THR A 34 9.28 18.91 -7.94
N ALA A 35 8.36 19.86 -7.76
CA ALA A 35 8.00 20.82 -8.81
C ALA A 35 9.20 21.69 -9.23
N ASP A 36 10.08 22.01 -8.28
CA ASP A 36 11.30 22.79 -8.49
C ASP A 36 12.50 21.95 -8.94
N GLY A 37 12.37 20.62 -8.98
CA GLY A 37 13.43 19.70 -9.37
C GLY A 37 14.67 19.74 -8.45
N ARG A 38 14.55 20.19 -7.20
CA ARG A 38 15.70 20.41 -6.30
C ARG A 38 16.55 19.16 -5.99
N HIS A 39 16.00 17.98 -6.22
CA HIS A 39 16.70 16.70 -6.08
C HIS A 39 17.18 16.11 -7.43
N GLY A 40 17.13 16.88 -8.52
CA GLY A 40 17.47 16.42 -9.87
C GLY A 40 16.32 15.70 -10.60
N TRP A 41 15.15 15.60 -9.96
CA TRP A 41 13.95 14.94 -10.46
C TRP A 41 12.76 15.91 -10.48
N PRO A 42 12.60 16.72 -11.54
CA PRO A 42 11.47 17.62 -11.69
C PRO A 42 10.18 16.88 -12.04
N VAL A 43 9.03 17.35 -11.56
CA VAL A 43 7.72 16.82 -12.00
C VAL A 43 7.53 17.09 -13.49
N GLU A 44 7.46 16.01 -14.29
CA GLU A 44 7.28 16.06 -15.74
C GLU A 44 6.32 14.95 -16.18
N ALA A 45 5.22 15.32 -16.85
CA ALA A 45 4.22 14.36 -17.32
C ALA A 45 4.85 13.36 -18.31
N GLY A 46 4.59 12.07 -18.11
CA GLY A 46 5.06 10.98 -18.96
C GLY A 46 6.51 10.55 -18.73
N ARG A 47 7.28 11.24 -17.87
CA ARG A 47 8.69 10.90 -17.59
C ARG A 47 8.85 9.71 -16.65
N TYR A 48 7.96 9.59 -15.69
CA TYR A 48 8.09 8.63 -14.60
C TYR A 48 7.13 7.46 -14.78
N ARG A 49 7.53 6.32 -14.22
CA ARG A 49 6.72 5.12 -14.13
C ARG A 49 6.63 4.65 -12.69
N LEU A 50 5.41 4.58 -12.18
CA LEU A 50 5.08 4.02 -10.88
C LEU A 50 5.01 2.49 -11.01
N VAL A 51 5.87 1.79 -10.29
CA VAL A 51 5.86 0.33 -10.17
C VAL A 51 5.16 -0.06 -8.88
N VAL A 52 4.14 -0.90 -8.98
CA VAL A 52 3.33 -1.37 -7.85
C VAL A 52 3.15 -2.88 -7.88
N SER A 53 2.69 -3.43 -6.76
CA SER A 53 1.92 -4.67 -6.77
C SER A 53 0.57 -4.39 -6.11
N ARG A 54 -0.53 -4.87 -6.71
CA ARG A 54 -1.88 -4.76 -6.13
C ARG A 54 -1.99 -5.48 -4.78
N ALA A 55 -1.07 -6.40 -4.47
CA ALA A 55 -1.03 -7.08 -3.19
C ALA A 55 -0.49 -6.21 -2.04
N CYS A 56 0.45 -5.31 -2.33
CA CYS A 56 1.19 -4.56 -1.32
C CYS A 56 0.37 -3.36 -0.81
N PRO A 57 0.07 -3.25 0.50
CA PRO A 57 -0.72 -2.14 1.03
C PRO A 57 -0.01 -0.79 0.88
N TRP A 58 1.33 -0.76 0.93
CA TRP A 58 2.11 0.48 0.74
C TRP A 58 1.96 0.99 -0.69
N ALA A 59 1.99 0.10 -1.68
CA ALA A 59 1.85 0.45 -3.09
C ALA A 59 0.40 0.79 -3.45
N SER A 60 -0.57 0.16 -2.80
CA SER A 60 -1.99 0.52 -2.94
C SER A 60 -2.27 1.97 -2.54
N ARG A 61 -1.51 2.57 -1.61
CA ARG A 61 -1.68 3.99 -1.28
C ARG A 61 -1.37 4.86 -2.49
N ALA A 62 -0.23 4.61 -3.14
CA ALA A 62 0.15 5.34 -4.35
C ALA A 62 -0.86 5.12 -5.50
N LEU A 63 -1.43 3.92 -5.64
CA LEU A 63 -2.52 3.67 -6.60
C LEU A 63 -3.75 4.54 -6.30
N VAL A 64 -4.24 4.51 -5.06
CA VAL A 64 -5.41 5.30 -4.64
C VAL A 64 -5.14 6.79 -4.81
N SER A 65 -4.00 7.31 -4.32
CA SER A 65 -3.66 8.74 -4.48
C SER A 65 -3.54 9.13 -5.95
N ARG A 66 -2.81 8.35 -6.78
CA ARG A 66 -2.70 8.59 -8.23
C ARG A 66 -4.07 8.68 -8.89
N ARG A 67 -4.98 7.78 -8.52
CA ARG A 67 -6.33 7.65 -9.06
C ARG A 67 -7.25 8.79 -8.64
N LEU A 68 -7.23 9.18 -7.37
CA LEU A 68 -8.05 10.29 -6.86
C LEU A 68 -7.62 11.63 -7.46
N LEU A 69 -6.31 11.82 -7.63
CA LEU A 69 -5.70 13.05 -8.15
C LEU A 69 -5.72 13.15 -9.67
N GLY A 70 -6.09 12.09 -10.39
CA GLY A 70 -6.18 12.11 -11.86
C GLY A 70 -4.81 12.08 -12.56
N LEU A 71 -3.83 11.42 -11.95
CA LEU A 71 -2.43 11.40 -12.43
C LEU A 71 -2.15 10.26 -13.42
N GLU A 72 -3.18 9.59 -13.94
CA GLU A 72 -2.99 8.39 -14.74
C GLU A 72 -2.21 8.62 -16.04
N ASP A 73 -2.46 9.76 -16.70
CA ASP A 73 -1.77 10.18 -17.93
C ASP A 73 -0.35 10.71 -17.66
N ALA A 74 -0.13 11.29 -16.48
CA ALA A 74 1.13 11.93 -16.11
C ALA A 74 2.16 10.94 -15.54
N LEU A 75 1.71 9.91 -14.85
CA LEU A 75 2.53 8.92 -14.17
C LEU A 75 2.10 7.53 -14.63
N SER A 76 2.84 6.94 -15.57
CA SER A 76 2.49 5.62 -16.11
C SER A 76 2.61 4.53 -15.04
N LEU A 77 1.87 3.43 -15.19
CA LEU A 77 1.79 2.36 -14.20
C LEU A 77 2.38 1.03 -14.69
N ALA A 78 3.21 0.39 -13.87
CA ALA A 78 3.64 -1.00 -13.99
C ALA A 78 3.08 -1.84 -12.84
N VAL A 79 2.48 -3.00 -13.14
CA VAL A 79 1.92 -3.90 -12.12
C VAL A 79 2.72 -5.20 -12.08
N ALA A 80 3.48 -5.41 -11.00
CA ALA A 80 4.23 -6.63 -10.78
C ALA A 80 3.32 -7.81 -10.41
N ASP A 81 3.79 -9.03 -10.71
CA ASP A 81 3.18 -10.30 -10.28
C ASP A 81 3.00 -10.30 -8.75
N PRO A 82 1.84 -10.74 -8.22
CA PRO A 82 1.66 -10.92 -6.79
C PRO A 82 2.64 -11.94 -6.19
N ILE A 83 3.18 -12.85 -6.98
CA ILE A 83 4.15 -13.84 -6.54
C ILE A 83 5.57 -13.31 -6.78
N GLN A 84 6.38 -13.37 -5.72
CA GLN A 84 7.79 -13.04 -5.76
C GLN A 84 8.65 -14.30 -5.84
N ASP A 85 9.85 -14.16 -6.37
CA ASP A 85 10.94 -15.10 -6.18
C ASP A 85 12.10 -14.42 -5.43
N ASP A 86 13.27 -15.04 -5.41
CA ASP A 86 14.44 -14.52 -4.69
C ASP A 86 14.93 -13.15 -5.21
N ARG A 87 14.54 -12.76 -6.43
CA ARG A 87 14.81 -11.43 -7.02
C ARG A 87 13.67 -10.42 -6.76
N SER A 88 12.70 -10.80 -5.92
CA SER A 88 11.52 -10.06 -5.51
C SER A 88 10.50 -9.83 -6.64
N TRP A 89 10.15 -8.58 -6.93
CA TRP A 89 9.05 -8.23 -7.84
C TRP A 89 9.41 -8.44 -9.32
N ARG A 90 8.54 -9.15 -10.04
CA ARG A 90 8.71 -9.53 -11.46
C ARG A 90 7.51 -9.16 -12.32
N PHE A 91 7.73 -9.08 -13.64
CA PHE A 91 6.73 -8.65 -14.63
C PHE A 91 6.20 -9.80 -15.50
N THR A 92 5.96 -10.96 -14.88
CA THR A 92 5.46 -12.18 -15.57
C THR A 92 4.00 -12.10 -16.02
N LEU A 93 3.27 -11.05 -15.64
CA LEU A 93 1.90 -10.81 -16.09
C LEU A 93 1.83 -10.15 -17.47
N ASP A 94 2.94 -9.57 -17.91
CA ASP A 94 3.05 -8.85 -19.18
C ASP A 94 3.62 -9.75 -20.31
N PRO A 95 3.41 -9.38 -21.59
CA PRO A 95 4.03 -10.08 -22.71
C PRO A 95 5.54 -10.26 -22.55
N ASP A 96 6.03 -11.44 -22.92
CA ASP A 96 7.45 -11.86 -22.77
C ASP A 96 7.98 -11.83 -21.32
N GLY A 97 7.10 -11.66 -20.33
CA GLY A 97 7.45 -11.56 -18.92
C GLY A 97 8.29 -10.32 -18.60
N LYS A 98 7.99 -9.19 -19.27
CA LYS A 98 8.72 -7.92 -19.11
C LYS A 98 7.77 -6.74 -18.98
N ASP A 99 8.15 -5.76 -18.18
CA ASP A 99 7.45 -4.48 -18.20
C ASP A 99 7.57 -3.85 -19.60
N PRO A 100 6.46 -3.48 -20.26
CA PRO A 100 6.48 -3.05 -21.66
C PRO A 100 7.15 -1.69 -21.90
N VAL A 101 7.36 -0.89 -20.86
CA VAL A 101 7.96 0.45 -20.96
C VAL A 101 9.43 0.42 -20.54
N LEU A 102 9.74 -0.23 -19.43
CA LEU A 102 11.09 -0.33 -18.88
C LEU A 102 11.91 -1.44 -19.54
N GLY A 103 11.25 -2.44 -20.13
CA GLY A 103 11.92 -3.58 -20.77
C GLY A 103 12.61 -4.55 -19.81
N ILE A 104 12.33 -4.44 -18.50
CA ILE A 104 12.93 -5.25 -17.42
C ILE A 104 12.05 -6.43 -17.05
N HIS A 105 12.66 -7.54 -16.63
CA HIS A 105 11.95 -8.71 -16.11
C HIS A 105 11.64 -8.59 -14.61
N HIS A 106 12.52 -7.92 -13.86
CA HIS A 106 12.42 -7.73 -12.42
C HIS A 106 12.68 -6.29 -12.04
N LEU A 107 12.00 -5.80 -11.00
CA LEU A 107 12.23 -4.46 -10.45
C LEU A 107 13.67 -4.29 -9.92
N SER A 108 14.33 -5.38 -9.52
CA SER A 108 15.74 -5.37 -9.11
C SER A 108 16.67 -4.77 -10.17
N GLU A 109 16.34 -4.90 -11.46
CA GLU A 109 17.15 -4.33 -12.56
C GLU A 109 17.17 -2.79 -12.52
N ALA A 110 16.07 -2.14 -12.13
CA ALA A 110 16.03 -0.68 -11.97
C ALA A 110 16.76 -0.21 -10.70
N TYR A 111 16.77 -1.04 -9.65
CA TYR A 111 17.57 -0.82 -8.43
C TYR A 111 19.07 -0.93 -8.76
N ASP A 112 19.48 -1.99 -9.46
CA ASP A 112 20.87 -2.20 -9.88
C ASP A 112 21.35 -1.11 -10.84
N ALA A 113 20.48 -0.62 -11.73
CA ALA A 113 20.79 0.52 -12.61
C ALA A 113 21.01 1.83 -11.85
N ARG A 114 20.39 1.97 -10.67
CA ARG A 114 20.56 3.13 -9.79
C ARG A 114 21.82 2.98 -8.92
N GLU A 115 21.99 1.84 -8.26
CA GLU A 115 23.11 1.54 -7.39
C GLU A 115 23.45 0.04 -7.44
N HIS A 116 24.54 -0.28 -8.13
CA HIS A 116 24.96 -1.67 -8.32
C HIS A 116 25.37 -2.33 -7.00
N GLY A 117 24.81 -3.49 -6.68
CA GLY A 117 25.15 -4.24 -5.46
C GLY A 117 24.52 -3.68 -4.19
N TYR A 118 23.46 -2.88 -4.29
CA TYR A 118 22.67 -2.44 -3.15
C TYR A 118 22.24 -3.64 -2.29
N PRO A 119 22.61 -3.70 -0.99
CA PRO A 119 22.40 -4.88 -0.16
C PRO A 119 21.00 -4.97 0.46
N GLY A 120 20.15 -3.96 0.28
CA GLY A 120 18.81 -3.92 0.86
C GLY A 120 17.75 -4.57 -0.03
N GLY A 121 16.55 -4.73 0.52
CA GLY A 121 15.42 -5.33 -0.21
C GLY A 121 14.89 -4.44 -1.34
N VAL A 122 14.39 -5.08 -2.39
CA VAL A 122 13.69 -4.44 -3.51
C VAL A 122 12.20 -4.33 -3.15
N SER A 123 11.68 -3.11 -3.09
CA SER A 123 10.31 -2.85 -2.62
C SER A 123 9.45 -2.10 -3.63
N VAL A 124 8.14 -2.30 -3.51
CA VAL A 124 7.10 -1.45 -4.11
C VAL A 124 6.35 -0.69 -3.00
N PRO A 125 5.84 0.53 -3.26
CA PRO A 125 5.91 1.26 -4.51
C PRO A 125 7.32 1.73 -4.83
N ALA A 126 7.61 1.85 -6.12
CA ALA A 126 8.85 2.41 -6.63
C ALA A 126 8.54 3.33 -7.79
N VAL A 127 9.24 4.47 -7.90
CA VAL A 127 9.16 5.33 -9.08
C VAL A 127 10.46 5.22 -9.84
N VAL A 128 10.36 4.86 -11.12
CA VAL A 128 11.48 4.71 -12.05
C VAL A 128 11.43 5.87 -13.06
N ASP A 129 12.57 6.50 -13.30
CA ASP A 129 12.75 7.44 -14.39
C ASP A 129 12.87 6.66 -15.70
N VAL A 130 11.87 6.78 -16.58
CA VAL A 130 11.79 5.97 -17.80
C VAL A 130 12.99 6.20 -18.72
N PRO A 131 13.44 7.44 -18.99
CA PRO A 131 14.56 7.67 -19.89
C PRO A 131 15.87 7.02 -19.44
N SER A 132 16.16 7.02 -18.13
CA SER A 132 17.40 6.42 -17.61
C SER A 132 17.25 4.98 -17.14
N GLY A 133 16.03 4.48 -16.95
CA GLY A 133 15.74 3.17 -16.34
C GLY A 133 16.09 3.06 -14.86
N LYS A 134 16.47 4.18 -14.21
CA LYS A 134 16.94 4.19 -12.82
C LYS A 134 15.78 4.37 -11.85
N LEU A 135 15.85 3.63 -10.74
CA LEU A 135 15.02 3.93 -9.58
C LEU A 135 15.30 5.36 -9.08
N VAL A 136 14.24 6.13 -8.89
CA VAL A 136 14.27 7.45 -8.25
C VAL A 136 14.02 7.30 -6.76
N THR A 137 12.87 6.74 -6.39
CA THR A 137 12.45 6.66 -4.99
C THR A 137 11.60 5.43 -4.71
N ASN A 138 11.76 4.89 -3.51
CA ASN A 138 10.89 3.89 -2.91
C ASN A 138 10.39 4.32 -1.52
N ASP A 139 10.49 5.62 -1.21
CA ASP A 139 9.95 6.18 0.03
C ASP A 139 8.42 6.31 -0.06
N TYR A 140 7.75 5.23 0.31
CA TYR A 140 6.29 5.13 0.29
C TYR A 140 5.60 6.06 1.29
N GLN A 141 6.30 6.60 2.29
CA GLN A 141 5.73 7.56 3.24
C GLN A 141 5.71 8.96 2.63
N GLN A 142 6.77 9.34 1.91
CA GLN A 142 6.87 10.64 1.25
C GLN A 142 6.17 10.67 -0.11
N LEU A 143 6.19 9.57 -0.86
CA LEU A 143 5.69 9.51 -2.24
C LEU A 143 4.26 10.03 -2.37
N THR A 144 3.31 9.56 -1.55
CA THR A 144 1.91 9.98 -1.65
C THR A 144 1.70 11.43 -1.26
N LEU A 145 2.50 11.96 -0.33
CA LEU A 145 2.49 13.38 0.02
C LEU A 145 3.02 14.24 -1.13
N ASP A 146 4.09 13.79 -1.81
CA ASP A 146 4.63 14.47 -2.98
C ASP A 146 3.61 14.44 -4.14
N LEU A 147 2.92 13.31 -4.38
CA LEU A 147 1.82 13.27 -5.35
C LEU A 147 0.72 14.29 -5.02
N ALA A 148 0.38 14.46 -3.74
CA ALA A 148 -0.64 15.43 -3.31
C ALA A 148 -0.17 16.89 -3.37
N THR A 149 1.13 17.18 -3.25
CA THR A 149 1.62 18.55 -3.03
C THR A 149 2.55 19.08 -4.11
N GLU A 150 3.44 18.25 -4.66
CA GLU A 150 4.42 18.63 -5.68
C GLU A 150 3.84 18.45 -7.10
N TRP A 151 2.89 17.53 -7.29
CA TRP A 151 2.30 17.21 -8.60
C TRP A 151 1.02 17.99 -8.93
N THR A 152 0.70 19.02 -8.15
CA THR A 152 -0.56 19.77 -8.21
C THR A 152 -0.88 20.37 -9.57
N ALA A 153 0.15 20.79 -10.33
CA ALA A 153 -0.02 21.30 -11.70
C ALA A 153 -0.53 20.25 -12.70
N LEU A 154 -0.46 18.96 -12.36
CA LEU A 154 -0.88 17.84 -13.20
C LEU A 154 -2.16 17.16 -12.67
N HIS A 155 -2.73 17.64 -11.56
CA HIS A 155 -3.97 17.09 -11.04
C HIS A 155 -5.14 17.38 -11.99
N ARG A 156 -6.10 16.45 -12.04
CA ARG A 156 -7.35 16.68 -12.77
C ARG A 156 -8.15 17.82 -12.12
N PRO A 157 -9.01 18.51 -12.90
CA PRO A 157 -10.03 19.38 -12.33
C PRO A 157 -10.90 18.65 -11.30
N GLY A 158 -11.09 19.27 -10.14
CA GLY A 158 -11.86 18.70 -9.03
C GLY A 158 -11.14 17.59 -8.26
N ALA A 159 -9.83 17.41 -8.43
CA ALA A 159 -9.04 16.58 -7.52
C ALA A 159 -9.19 17.08 -6.06
N PRO A 160 -9.36 16.20 -5.07
CA PRO A 160 -9.42 16.60 -3.67
C PRO A 160 -8.03 16.99 -3.16
N ASP A 161 -7.99 17.90 -2.18
CA ASP A 161 -6.77 18.13 -1.40
C ASP A 161 -6.65 17.04 -0.33
N LEU A 162 -5.78 16.06 -0.57
CA LEU A 162 -5.59 14.91 0.32
C LEU A 162 -4.72 15.24 1.54
N TYR A 163 -4.01 16.38 1.53
CA TYR A 163 -3.09 16.78 2.59
C TYR A 163 -3.09 18.31 2.80
N PRO A 164 -4.25 18.89 3.13
CA PRO A 164 -4.45 20.33 3.20
C PRO A 164 -3.68 20.92 4.37
N GLU A 165 -2.99 22.04 4.14
CA GLU A 165 -2.12 22.70 5.12
C GLU A 165 -2.76 22.86 6.52
N PRO A 166 -4.01 23.34 6.66
CA PRO A 166 -4.61 23.56 7.97
C PRO A 166 -4.82 22.29 8.81
N LEU A 167 -4.87 21.11 8.17
CA LEU A 167 -5.13 19.83 8.83
C LEU A 167 -3.87 18.95 8.97
N ARG A 168 -2.73 19.34 8.40
CA ARG A 168 -1.52 18.49 8.36
C ARG A 168 -1.09 17.99 9.73
N ALA A 169 -1.11 18.84 10.75
CA ALA A 169 -0.72 18.45 12.10
C ALA A 169 -1.61 17.30 12.66
N GLU A 170 -2.92 17.38 12.47
CA GLU A 170 -3.85 16.32 12.89
C GLU A 170 -3.72 15.07 12.00
N ILE A 171 -3.54 15.24 10.69
CA ILE A 171 -3.30 14.14 9.75
C ILE A 171 -2.02 13.38 10.13
N ASP A 172 -0.92 14.08 10.42
CA ASP A 172 0.36 13.48 10.80
C ASP A 172 0.26 12.69 12.11
N GLU A 173 -0.41 13.25 13.13
CA GLU A 173 -0.65 12.56 14.40
C GLU A 173 -1.45 11.27 14.21
N VAL A 174 -2.56 11.34 13.46
CA VAL A 174 -3.42 10.19 13.19
C VAL A 174 -2.67 9.14 12.37
N MET A 175 -1.96 9.55 11.32
CA MET A 175 -1.19 8.66 10.45
C MET A 175 -0.07 7.94 11.20
N GLU A 176 0.61 8.59 12.15
CA GLU A 176 1.66 7.95 12.95
C GLU A 176 1.08 6.85 13.84
N GLY A 177 -0.04 7.13 14.53
CA GLY A 177 -0.73 6.12 15.34
C GLY A 177 -1.24 4.94 14.51
N VAL A 178 -1.86 5.21 13.36
CA VAL A 178 -2.33 4.20 12.41
C VAL A 178 -1.15 3.39 11.84
N TYR A 179 -0.03 4.04 11.50
CA TYR A 179 1.15 3.34 11.00
C TYR A 179 1.73 2.38 12.03
N ARG A 180 2.02 2.90 13.23
CA ARG A 180 2.75 2.16 14.27
C ARG A 180 1.99 0.94 14.77
N ASP A 181 0.69 1.11 15.01
CA ASP A 181 -0.14 0.15 15.74
C ASP A 181 -1.06 -0.65 14.79
N VAL A 182 -1.41 -0.15 13.60
CA VAL A 182 -2.31 -0.85 12.66
C VAL A 182 -1.58 -1.31 11.41
N ASN A 183 -1.09 -0.39 10.57
CA ASN A 183 -0.50 -0.76 9.28
C ASN A 183 0.73 -1.64 9.44
N ASN A 184 1.62 -1.29 10.37
CA ASN A 184 2.77 -2.10 10.72
C ASN A 184 2.47 -3.11 11.83
N GLY A 185 1.42 -2.88 12.63
CA GLY A 185 0.98 -3.76 13.72
C GLY A 185 0.62 -5.16 13.25
N VAL A 186 -0.16 -5.27 12.15
CA VAL A 186 -0.52 -6.59 11.58
C VAL A 186 0.72 -7.39 11.14
N TYR A 187 1.77 -6.72 10.65
CA TYR A 187 3.02 -7.38 10.27
C TYR A 187 3.85 -7.76 11.50
N LYS A 188 3.89 -6.94 12.56
CA LYS A 188 4.53 -7.29 13.83
C LYS A 188 3.91 -8.55 14.42
N ALA A 189 2.58 -8.66 14.40
CA ALA A 189 1.88 -9.86 14.87
C ALA A 189 2.16 -11.06 13.95
N GLY A 190 2.00 -10.90 12.63
CA GLY A 190 2.17 -12.00 11.68
C GLY A 190 3.58 -12.56 11.57
N PHE A 191 4.59 -11.71 11.73
CA PHE A 191 6.01 -12.07 11.66
C PHE A 191 6.68 -12.24 13.02
N ALA A 192 5.92 -12.17 14.13
CA ALA A 192 6.45 -12.39 15.46
C ALA A 192 7.18 -13.74 15.55
N SER A 193 8.35 -13.74 16.18
CA SER A 193 9.19 -14.93 16.35
C SER A 193 9.02 -15.59 17.72
N SER A 194 8.25 -14.95 18.60
CA SER A 194 7.90 -15.45 19.93
C SER A 194 6.46 -15.09 20.30
N GLN A 195 5.89 -15.82 21.26
CA GLN A 195 4.54 -15.56 21.78
C GLN A 195 4.42 -14.16 22.38
N GLN A 196 5.44 -13.71 23.12
CA GLN A 196 5.45 -12.39 23.75
C GLN A 196 5.40 -11.27 22.69
N GLU A 197 6.22 -11.35 21.64
CA GLU A 197 6.20 -10.37 20.55
C GLU A 197 4.83 -10.32 19.84
N TYR A 198 4.19 -11.48 19.67
CA TYR A 198 2.85 -11.58 19.11
C TYR A 198 1.81 -10.93 20.03
N ASP A 199 1.82 -11.26 21.33
CA ASP A 199 0.85 -10.74 22.31
C ASP A 199 0.91 -9.22 22.40
N GLU A 200 2.13 -8.64 22.48
CA GLU A 200 2.34 -7.19 22.51
C GLU A 200 1.81 -6.52 21.22
N ALA A 201 2.06 -7.11 20.05
CA ALA A 201 1.59 -6.59 18.78
C ALA A 201 0.06 -6.71 18.63
N TYR A 202 -0.51 -7.82 19.09
CA TYR A 202 -1.95 -8.10 19.07
C TYR A 202 -2.71 -7.11 19.96
N GLU A 203 -2.26 -6.91 21.21
CA GLU A 203 -2.88 -5.97 22.14
C GLU A 203 -2.83 -4.53 21.61
N ALA A 204 -1.67 -4.10 21.11
CA ALA A 204 -1.50 -2.75 20.54
C ALA A 204 -2.40 -2.53 19.31
N LEU A 205 -2.50 -3.53 18.42
CA LEU A 205 -3.35 -3.47 17.23
C LEU A 205 -4.81 -3.26 17.60
N PHE A 206 -5.35 -4.12 18.46
CA PHE A 206 -6.77 -4.06 18.80
C PHE A 206 -7.11 -2.86 19.68
N ALA A 207 -6.22 -2.44 20.57
CA ALA A 207 -6.37 -1.18 21.31
C ALA A 207 -6.45 0.03 20.37
N ARG A 208 -5.63 0.05 19.30
CA ARG A 208 -5.70 1.12 18.31
C ARG A 208 -6.98 1.04 17.45
N LEU A 209 -7.37 -0.16 17.02
CA LEU A 209 -8.62 -0.34 16.25
C LEU A 209 -9.83 0.12 17.06
N ASP A 210 -9.89 -0.14 18.37
CA ASP A 210 -10.94 0.36 19.25
C ASP A 210 -10.98 1.89 19.32
N GLN A 211 -9.81 2.54 19.41
CA GLN A 211 -9.71 4.00 19.39
C GLN A 211 -10.16 4.60 18.06
N VAL A 212 -9.77 3.96 16.94
CA VAL A 212 -10.18 4.38 15.59
C VAL A 212 -11.69 4.17 15.39
N SER A 213 -12.24 3.04 15.85
CA SER A 213 -13.67 2.74 15.81
C SER A 213 -14.47 3.77 16.62
N ALA A 214 -14.04 4.07 17.85
CA ALA A 214 -14.66 5.10 18.68
C ALA A 214 -14.62 6.49 18.01
N ARG A 215 -13.48 6.86 17.39
CA ARG A 215 -13.33 8.12 16.65
C ARG A 215 -14.25 8.21 15.43
N LEU A 216 -14.46 7.10 14.73
CA LEU A 216 -15.28 7.05 13.53
C LEU A 216 -16.77 6.85 13.84
N ALA A 217 -17.16 6.66 15.10
CA ALA A 217 -18.56 6.45 15.48
C ALA A 217 -19.44 7.69 15.16
N ASP A 218 -18.89 8.89 15.33
CA ASP A 218 -19.55 10.17 15.11
C ASP A 218 -18.92 11.02 13.99
N ARG A 219 -17.88 10.51 13.33
CA ARG A 219 -17.18 11.18 12.22
C ARG A 219 -17.17 10.31 10.98
N ARG A 220 -17.43 10.89 9.80
CA ARG A 220 -17.40 10.14 8.54
C ARG A 220 -15.98 9.73 8.10
N TYR A 221 -14.98 10.58 8.35
CA TYR A 221 -13.58 10.34 7.98
C TYR A 221 -12.66 10.54 9.18
N LEU A 222 -11.40 10.13 9.05
CA LEU A 222 -10.43 10.20 10.13
C LEU A 222 -10.11 11.63 10.54
N VAL A 223 -10.03 12.59 9.61
CA VAL A 223 -9.69 13.98 9.89
C VAL A 223 -10.56 14.92 9.05
N GLY A 224 -11.22 15.88 9.70
CA GLY A 224 -12.08 16.85 9.03
C GLY A 224 -13.37 16.26 8.45
N ASP A 225 -13.89 16.90 7.40
CA ASP A 225 -15.14 16.55 6.70
C ASP A 225 -14.92 15.89 5.33
N THR A 226 -13.67 15.66 4.92
CA THR A 226 -13.28 15.12 3.60
C THR A 226 -12.38 13.89 3.73
N ILE A 227 -12.19 13.16 2.62
CA ILE A 227 -11.17 12.11 2.54
C ILE A 227 -9.79 12.76 2.54
N THR A 228 -8.87 12.20 3.33
CA THR A 228 -7.47 12.63 3.44
C THR A 228 -6.50 11.46 3.25
N GLU A 229 -5.20 11.75 3.22
CA GLU A 229 -4.14 10.74 3.22
C GLU A 229 -4.28 9.75 4.40
N ALA A 230 -4.81 10.19 5.56
CA ALA A 230 -5.05 9.32 6.70
C ALA A 230 -6.02 8.18 6.35
N ASP A 231 -7.10 8.50 5.63
CA ASP A 231 -8.14 7.54 5.25
C ASP A 231 -7.59 6.50 4.27
N ILE A 232 -6.78 6.94 3.29
CA ILE A 232 -6.08 6.08 2.33
C ILE A 232 -5.16 5.09 3.07
N ARG A 233 -4.37 5.59 4.02
CA ARG A 233 -3.41 4.77 4.79
C ARG A 233 -4.10 3.74 5.66
N LEU A 234 -5.25 4.06 6.26
CA LEU A 234 -6.03 3.09 7.02
C LEU A 234 -6.72 2.07 6.11
N PHE A 235 -7.38 2.52 5.03
CA PHE A 235 -8.13 1.68 4.11
C PHE A 235 -7.31 0.51 3.57
N THR A 236 -6.07 0.79 3.14
CA THR A 236 -5.19 -0.23 2.55
C THR A 236 -4.89 -1.39 3.51
N THR A 237 -4.99 -1.18 4.82
CA THR A 237 -4.93 -2.26 5.82
C THR A 237 -6.29 -2.92 6.02
N LEU A 238 -7.38 -2.15 6.18
CA LEU A 238 -8.71 -2.70 6.43
C LEU A 238 -9.17 -3.65 5.31
N VAL A 239 -8.95 -3.27 4.04
CA VAL A 239 -9.37 -4.09 2.88
C VAL A 239 -8.66 -5.45 2.82
N ARG A 240 -7.53 -5.61 3.51
CA ARG A 240 -6.76 -6.86 3.60
C ARG A 240 -7.00 -7.62 4.90
N PHE A 241 -7.78 -7.05 5.83
CA PHE A 241 -7.92 -7.58 7.17
C PHE A 241 -8.56 -8.97 7.18
N ASP A 242 -9.80 -9.10 6.71
CA ASP A 242 -10.49 -10.39 6.66
C ASP A 242 -9.89 -11.38 5.65
N PRO A 243 -9.48 -10.96 4.42
CA PRO A 243 -8.88 -11.88 3.45
C PRO A 243 -7.50 -12.42 3.81
N VAL A 244 -6.75 -11.72 4.67
CA VAL A 244 -5.36 -12.06 4.98
C VAL A 244 -5.07 -11.94 6.47
N TYR A 245 -5.07 -10.73 7.03
CA TYR A 245 -4.45 -10.48 8.34
C TYR A 245 -5.11 -11.23 9.49
N HIS A 246 -6.44 -11.38 9.44
CA HIS A 246 -7.20 -12.12 10.43
C HIS A 246 -6.72 -13.58 10.56
N GLY A 247 -6.57 -14.28 9.42
CA GLY A 247 -6.12 -15.67 9.40
C GLY A 247 -4.60 -15.80 9.36
N HIS A 248 -3.98 -15.32 8.28
CA HIS A 248 -2.56 -15.50 7.97
C HIS A 248 -1.65 -14.91 9.04
N PHE A 249 -1.97 -13.70 9.51
CA PHE A 249 -1.21 -13.01 10.56
C PHE A 249 -1.83 -13.15 11.95
N LYS A 250 -2.85 -14.01 12.09
CA LYS A 250 -3.51 -14.32 13.37
C LYS A 250 -4.06 -13.08 14.10
N CYS A 251 -4.37 -12.00 13.39
CA CYS A 251 -4.99 -10.80 13.97
C CYS A 251 -6.49 -11.04 14.20
N ASN A 252 -6.84 -11.91 15.15
CA ASN A 252 -8.10 -12.64 15.16
C ASN A 252 -9.00 -12.43 16.39
N ARG A 253 -8.99 -11.25 17.03
CA ARG A 253 -9.98 -10.93 18.09
C ARG A 253 -11.41 -10.99 17.54
N ASN A 254 -11.60 -10.35 16.39
CA ASN A 254 -12.82 -10.29 15.61
C ASN A 254 -12.46 -10.00 14.17
N LYS A 255 -13.32 -10.36 13.22
CA LYS A 255 -13.23 -9.92 11.83
C LYS A 255 -13.51 -8.43 11.74
N LEU A 256 -13.06 -7.80 10.65
CA LEU A 256 -13.46 -6.44 10.28
C LEU A 256 -14.98 -6.36 10.15
N THR A 257 -15.61 -7.35 9.52
CA THR A 257 -17.06 -7.45 9.33
C THR A 257 -17.88 -7.52 10.63
N GLU A 258 -17.23 -7.77 11.77
CA GLU A 258 -17.85 -7.84 13.10
C GLU A 258 -17.71 -6.53 13.90
N ASP A 259 -16.90 -5.57 13.44
CA ASP A 259 -16.89 -4.19 13.95
C ASP A 259 -17.81 -3.32 13.08
N PRO A 260 -19.01 -2.95 13.56
CA PRO A 260 -20.01 -2.26 12.73
C PRO A 260 -19.55 -0.89 12.24
N VAL A 261 -18.72 -0.17 13.01
CA VAL A 261 -18.26 1.17 12.65
C VAL A 261 -17.14 1.08 11.63
N LEU A 262 -16.11 0.29 11.92
CA LEU A 262 -14.99 0.10 10.99
C LEU A 262 -15.44 -0.56 9.68
N TRP A 263 -16.40 -1.49 9.74
CA TRP A 263 -16.94 -2.13 8.55
C TRP A 263 -17.76 -1.18 7.69
N ALA A 264 -18.57 -0.31 8.31
CA ALA A 264 -19.29 0.73 7.57
C ALA A 264 -18.32 1.74 6.94
N TYR A 265 -17.30 2.19 7.67
CA TYR A 265 -16.25 3.07 7.17
C TYR A 265 -15.47 2.45 6.01
N ALA A 266 -15.04 1.19 6.13
CA ALA A 266 -14.30 0.50 5.08
C ALA A 266 -15.12 0.35 3.80
N ARG A 267 -16.43 0.06 3.91
CA ARG A 267 -17.34 -0.01 2.76
C ARG A 267 -17.61 1.34 2.11
N ASP A 268 -17.75 2.42 2.90
CA ASP A 268 -17.88 3.79 2.37
C ASP A 268 -16.68 4.15 1.49
N LEU A 269 -15.47 3.88 1.98
CA LEU A 269 -14.26 4.06 1.17
C LEU A 269 -14.22 3.10 -0.02
N TYR A 270 -14.47 1.79 0.17
CA TYR A 270 -14.43 0.82 -0.92
C TYR A 270 -15.37 1.19 -2.08
N GLN A 271 -16.57 1.69 -1.78
CA GLN A 271 -17.56 2.10 -2.77
C GLN A 271 -17.30 3.51 -3.35
N THR A 272 -16.39 4.27 -2.76
CA THR A 272 -15.95 5.57 -3.29
C THR A 272 -15.04 5.35 -4.53
N PRO A 273 -15.33 5.98 -5.68
CA PRO A 273 -14.48 5.86 -6.87
C PRO A 273 -13.02 6.24 -6.58
N GLY A 274 -12.10 5.37 -7.01
CA GLY A 274 -10.67 5.47 -6.77
C GLY A 274 -10.13 4.63 -5.61
N PHE A 275 -11.00 3.97 -4.84
CA PHE A 275 -10.61 3.04 -3.77
C PHE A 275 -10.83 1.58 -4.16
N GLY A 276 -12.06 1.08 -4.12
CA GLY A 276 -12.36 -0.33 -4.39
C GLY A 276 -11.98 -0.77 -5.81
N ASP A 277 -12.03 0.16 -6.76
CA ASP A 277 -11.63 -0.08 -8.15
C ASP A 277 -10.12 -0.30 -8.36
N THR A 278 -9.30 -0.03 -7.32
CA THR A 278 -7.86 -0.34 -7.29
C THR A 278 -7.54 -1.68 -6.61
N VAL A 279 -8.53 -2.33 -5.99
CA VAL A 279 -8.34 -3.52 -5.15
C VAL A 279 -8.48 -4.80 -5.95
N ASP A 280 -7.45 -5.63 -5.89
CA ASP A 280 -7.46 -6.99 -6.47
C ASP A 280 -7.25 -8.01 -5.35
N PHE A 281 -8.34 -8.70 -4.97
CA PHE A 281 -8.32 -9.69 -3.90
C PHE A 281 -7.54 -10.96 -4.28
N ASP A 282 -7.43 -11.30 -5.56
CA ASP A 282 -6.59 -12.44 -6.00
C ASP A 282 -5.13 -12.14 -5.74
N HIS A 283 -4.65 -10.99 -6.24
CA HIS A 283 -3.27 -10.55 -6.04
C HIS A 283 -2.95 -10.46 -4.55
N ILE A 284 -3.85 -9.87 -3.76
CA ILE A 284 -3.71 -9.79 -2.31
C ILE A 284 -3.56 -11.20 -1.72
N LYS A 285 -4.49 -12.13 -1.94
CA LYS A 285 -4.45 -13.42 -1.28
C LYS A 285 -3.26 -14.26 -1.75
N ARG A 286 -3.04 -14.38 -3.06
CA ARG A 286 -1.93 -15.15 -3.62
C ARG A 286 -0.58 -14.69 -3.09
N HIS A 287 -0.35 -13.39 -3.05
CA HIS A 287 0.91 -12.86 -2.52
C HIS A 287 1.17 -13.33 -1.09
N TYR A 288 0.25 -13.06 -0.16
CA TYR A 288 0.51 -13.36 1.25
C TYR A 288 0.61 -14.86 1.53
N TYR A 289 -0.30 -15.66 0.95
CA TYR A 289 -0.38 -17.08 1.25
C TYR A 289 0.69 -17.92 0.54
N GLN A 290 1.20 -17.48 -0.63
CA GLN A 290 2.17 -18.25 -1.40
C GLN A 290 3.61 -17.73 -1.25
N VAL A 291 3.81 -16.43 -0.97
CA VAL A 291 5.16 -15.87 -0.79
C VAL A 291 5.69 -16.11 0.62
N HIS A 292 4.88 -15.94 1.67
CA HIS A 292 5.32 -16.08 3.06
C HIS A 292 5.43 -17.54 3.51
N THR A 293 6.32 -18.32 2.89
CA THR A 293 6.48 -19.76 3.14
C THR A 293 6.94 -20.09 4.56
N GLY A 294 7.63 -19.18 5.26
CA GLY A 294 7.93 -19.32 6.69
C GLY A 294 6.69 -19.33 7.59
N ILE A 295 5.61 -18.66 7.18
CA ILE A 295 4.31 -18.67 7.90
C ILE A 295 3.39 -19.78 7.37
N ASN A 296 3.27 -19.90 6.04
CA ASN A 296 2.40 -20.85 5.37
C ASN A 296 3.21 -21.76 4.43
N PRO A 297 3.85 -22.82 4.94
CA PRO A 297 4.72 -23.69 4.15
C PRO A 297 3.96 -24.47 3.07
N THR A 298 2.65 -24.64 3.20
CA THR A 298 1.83 -25.35 2.21
C THR A 298 1.56 -24.52 0.96
N GLY A 299 1.69 -23.19 1.04
CA GLY A 299 1.32 -22.28 -0.05
C GLY A 299 -0.17 -22.29 -0.40
N ILE A 300 -1.03 -22.94 0.38
CA ILE A 300 -2.47 -23.00 0.10
C ILE A 300 -3.09 -21.63 0.32
N VAL A 301 -3.86 -21.17 -0.67
CA VAL A 301 -4.65 -19.93 -0.62
C VAL A 301 -6.08 -20.26 -0.20
N PRO A 302 -6.60 -19.69 0.89
CA PRO A 302 -8.00 -19.90 1.30
C PRO A 302 -8.98 -19.42 0.23
N LEU A 303 -10.11 -20.11 0.05
CA LEU A 303 -11.16 -19.67 -0.87
C LEU A 303 -11.90 -18.43 -0.35
N GLY A 304 -12.19 -18.37 0.95
CA GLY A 304 -12.89 -17.24 1.55
C GLY A 304 -12.03 -15.96 1.70
N PRO A 305 -12.59 -14.93 2.35
CA PRO A 305 -13.99 -14.79 2.74
C PRO A 305 -14.89 -14.52 1.52
N ASP A 306 -16.21 -14.63 1.71
CA ASP A 306 -17.17 -14.08 0.75
C ASP A 306 -17.02 -12.54 0.71
N LEU A 307 -16.87 -12.00 -0.50
CA LEU A 307 -16.63 -10.58 -0.74
C LEU A 307 -17.91 -9.79 -1.05
N SER A 308 -19.06 -10.46 -1.16
CA SER A 308 -20.35 -9.83 -1.49
C SER A 308 -20.74 -8.71 -0.50
N GLY A 309 -20.25 -8.77 0.74
CA GLY A 309 -20.48 -7.76 1.77
C GLY A 309 -19.93 -6.37 1.41
N TRP A 310 -18.88 -6.26 0.60
CA TRP A 310 -18.21 -4.99 0.30
C TRP A 310 -19.09 -3.96 -0.41
N THR A 311 -20.10 -4.42 -1.16
CA THR A 311 -21.01 -3.56 -1.94
C THR A 311 -22.37 -3.35 -1.26
N THR A 312 -22.53 -3.83 -0.03
CA THR A 312 -23.76 -3.61 0.75
C THR A 312 -23.83 -2.17 1.30
N PRO A 313 -25.04 -1.61 1.51
CA PRO A 313 -25.18 -0.25 2.05
C PRO A 313 -24.49 -0.05 3.40
N HIS A 314 -23.76 1.06 3.55
CA HIS A 314 -22.96 1.37 4.73
C HIS A 314 -23.55 2.48 5.61
N HIS A 315 -24.48 3.30 5.11
CA HIS A 315 -25.19 4.35 5.85
C HIS A 315 -24.32 5.48 6.44
N ARG A 316 -23.09 5.64 5.95
CA ARG A 316 -22.14 6.64 6.45
C ARG A 316 -22.47 8.05 5.97
N GLU A 317 -23.24 8.17 4.89
CA GLU A 317 -23.79 9.43 4.39
C GLU A 317 -24.63 10.18 5.44
N GLN A 318 -25.18 9.47 6.43
CA GLN A 318 -25.96 10.06 7.53
C GLN A 318 -25.11 10.91 8.48
N LEU A 319 -23.79 10.71 8.48
CA LEU A 319 -22.82 11.50 9.25
C LEU A 319 -22.38 12.78 8.52
N GLY A 320 -22.96 13.07 7.34
CA GLY A 320 -22.58 14.22 6.51
C GLY A 320 -21.28 13.99 5.76
N GLY A 321 -20.39 14.99 5.79
CA GLY A 321 -19.11 14.98 5.08
C GLY A 321 -19.24 15.17 3.56
N ARG A 322 -18.13 15.59 2.95
CA ARG A 322 -17.99 15.83 1.52
C ARG A 322 -16.75 15.05 1.07
N PRO A 323 -16.88 13.81 0.54
CA PRO A 323 -15.72 12.95 0.28
C PRO A 323 -14.59 13.64 -0.49
N PHE A 324 -14.95 14.46 -1.48
CA PHE A 324 -14.02 15.19 -2.35
C PHE A 324 -13.93 16.70 -2.05
N GLY A 325 -14.46 17.16 -0.91
CA GLY A 325 -14.56 18.59 -0.60
C GLY A 325 -15.42 19.34 -1.62
N ASP A 326 -14.86 20.42 -2.20
CA ASP A 326 -15.46 21.17 -3.32
C ASP A 326 -15.08 20.58 -4.70
N GLY A 327 -14.36 19.46 -4.71
CA GLY A 327 -13.99 18.69 -5.89
C GLY A 327 -15.07 17.70 -6.33
N THR A 328 -14.65 16.73 -7.16
CA THR A 328 -15.52 15.72 -7.77
C THR A 328 -14.89 14.34 -7.67
N PRO A 329 -15.68 13.25 -7.71
CA PRO A 329 -15.13 11.90 -7.87
C PRO A 329 -14.33 11.77 -9.18
N PRO A 330 -13.28 10.93 -9.23
CA PRO A 330 -12.58 10.65 -10.48
C PRO A 330 -13.51 9.97 -11.50
N GLY A 331 -13.18 10.10 -12.79
CA GLY A 331 -13.88 9.42 -13.89
C GLY A 331 -13.71 7.89 -13.85
N PRO A 332 -14.12 7.15 -14.90
CA PRO A 332 -13.94 5.70 -14.95
C PRO A 332 -12.46 5.30 -14.92
N VAL A 333 -12.18 4.05 -14.50
CA VAL A 333 -10.81 3.50 -14.47
C VAL A 333 -10.25 3.40 -15.90
N PRO A 334 -9.01 3.85 -16.16
CA PRO A 334 -8.39 3.74 -17.48
C PRO A 334 -8.34 2.30 -18.02
N PRO A 335 -8.51 2.07 -19.33
CA PRO A 335 -8.32 0.76 -19.94
C PRO A 335 -6.96 0.12 -19.58
N GLY A 336 -6.98 -1.13 -19.14
CA GLY A 336 -5.78 -1.86 -18.71
C GLY A 336 -5.45 -1.72 -17.22
N GLU A 337 -6.11 -0.81 -16.50
CA GLU A 337 -5.94 -0.65 -15.05
C GLU A 337 -7.12 -1.21 -14.22
N GLN A 338 -8.13 -1.81 -14.86
CA GLN A 338 -9.26 -2.41 -14.15
C GLN A 338 -8.80 -3.56 -13.25
N ALA A 339 -9.24 -3.56 -11.98
CA ALA A 339 -9.19 -4.74 -11.14
C ALA A 339 -10.32 -5.72 -11.53
N PRO A 340 -10.13 -7.04 -11.34
CA PRO A 340 -11.24 -7.99 -11.41
C PRO A 340 -12.33 -7.62 -10.39
N PRO A 341 -13.63 -7.76 -10.73
CA PRO A 341 -14.70 -7.47 -9.79
C PRO A 341 -14.65 -8.41 -8.57
N ALA A 342 -15.02 -7.90 -7.39
CA ALA A 342 -15.01 -8.68 -6.15
C ALA A 342 -15.90 -9.95 -6.20
N ALA A 343 -16.91 -9.99 -7.07
CA ALA A 343 -17.83 -11.11 -7.24
C ALA A 343 -17.27 -12.28 -8.07
N THR A 344 -16.03 -12.20 -8.56
CA THR A 344 -15.41 -13.26 -9.39
C THR A 344 -14.56 -14.29 -8.61
N PHE A 345 -14.64 -14.31 -7.28
CA PHE A 345 -13.90 -15.26 -6.43
C PHE A 345 -14.79 -16.10 -5.51
#